data_AF-A0A7C2V9F7-F1
#
_entry.id   AF-A0A7C2V9F7-F1
#
_cell.length_a   1.000
_cell.length_b   1.000
_cell.length_c   1.000
_cell.angle_alpha   90.00
_cell.angle_beta   90.00
_cell.angle_gamma   90.00
#
_symmetry.space_group_name_H-M   'P 1'
#
loop_
_entity.id
_entity.type
_entity.pdbx_description
1 polymer ?
#
loop_
_entity_poly.entity_id
_entity_poly.type
_entity_poly.pdbx_seq_one_letter_code
_entity_poly.pdbx_strand_id
1 'polypeptide(L)'
;MSDTDLTQLETLIRYAEPLDKEPSKSFTEEELSRLWNLDIYKTKSLVRKLRKSGFIRRTRGGRYKLTYAGTILVRIYRKVRR
;
A
#
# COMPACT_ATOMS: atom_id res chain seq x y z
N MET A 1 20.96 7.58 2.40
CA MET A 1 19.87 6.63 2.72
C MET A 1 20.52 5.33 3.12
N SER A 2 20.09 4.71 4.21
CA SER A 2 20.60 3.39 4.61
C SER A 2 19.95 2.28 3.76
N ASP A 3 20.62 1.14 3.60
CA ASP A 3 20.04 -0.03 2.91
C ASP A 3 18.72 -0.49 3.56
N THR A 4 18.57 -0.24 4.85
CA THR A 4 17.34 -0.49 5.61
C THR A 4 16.19 0.37 5.12
N ASP A 5 16.42 1.65 4.81
CA ASP A 5 15.38 2.57 4.33
C ASP A 5 14.85 2.15 2.95
N LEU A 6 15.75 1.71 2.07
CA LEU A 6 15.41 1.20 0.74
C LEU A 6 14.56 -0.06 0.83
N THR A 7 14.98 -1.01 1.67
CA THR A 7 14.25 -2.28 1.88
C THR A 7 12.83 -2.04 2.42
N GLN A 8 12.68 -1.08 3.33
CA GLN A 8 11.37 -0.68 3.85
C GLN A 8 10.49 -0.03 2.77
N LEU A 9 11.06 0.87 1.97
CA LEU A 9 10.33 1.51 0.87
C LEU A 9 9.85 0.49 -0.18
N GLU A 10 10.72 -0.43 -0.60
CA GLU A 10 10.35 -1.50 -1.53
C GLU A 10 9.23 -2.37 -0.99
N THR A 11 9.27 -2.67 0.30
CA THR A 11 8.22 -3.43 0.97
C THR A 11 6.89 -2.69 0.88
N LEU A 12 6.85 -1.39 1.22
CA LEU A 12 5.63 -0.59 1.16
C LEU A 12 5.07 -0.50 -0.27
N ILE A 13 5.94 -0.29 -1.26
CA ILE A 13 5.54 -0.21 -2.67
C ILE A 13 4.95 -1.54 -3.14
N ARG A 14 5.56 -2.67 -2.79
CA ARG A 14 5.07 -4.01 -3.16
C ARG A 14 3.64 -4.25 -2.69
N TYR A 15 3.29 -3.80 -1.48
CA TYR A 15 1.92 -3.95 -0.96
C TYR A 15 0.95 -2.88 -1.48
N ALA A 16 1.46 -1.72 -1.89
CA ALA A 16 0.68 -0.66 -2.51
C ALA A 16 0.36 -0.93 -3.98
N GLU A 17 1.23 -1.64 -4.71
CA GLU A 17 1.11 -1.88 -6.14
C GLU A 17 -0.21 -2.57 -6.57
N PRO A 18 -0.70 -3.63 -5.90
CA PRO A 18 -1.97 -4.26 -6.27
C PRO A 18 -3.17 -3.30 -6.22
N LEU A 19 -3.11 -2.26 -5.38
CA LEU A 19 -4.20 -1.28 -5.24
C LEU A 19 -4.23 -0.31 -6.44
N ASP A 20 -3.12 -0.13 -7.16
CA ASP A 20 -3.05 0.74 -8.35
C ASP A 20 -3.71 0.10 -9.57
N LYS A 21 -3.93 -1.23 -9.56
CA LYS A 21 -4.69 -1.94 -10.60
C LYS A 21 -6.18 -1.58 -10.59
N GLU A 22 -6.72 -1.17 -9.45
CA GLU A 22 -8.12 -0.78 -9.27
C GLU A 22 -8.22 0.58 -8.54
N PRO A 23 -7.78 1.69 -9.15
CA PRO A 23 -7.56 2.97 -8.43
C PRO A 23 -8.85 3.64 -7.92
N SER A 24 -10.00 3.29 -8.50
CA SER A 24 -11.32 3.75 -8.04
C SER A 24 -11.84 2.97 -6.82
N LYS A 25 -11.30 1.77 -6.58
CA LYS A 25 -11.76 0.87 -5.51
C LYS A 25 -11.17 1.26 -4.16
N SER A 26 -11.94 0.95 -3.11
CA SER A 26 -11.46 0.98 -1.74
C SER A 26 -11.69 -0.38 -1.10
N PHE A 27 -10.83 -0.75 -0.15
CA PHE A 27 -10.73 -2.08 0.42
C PHE A 27 -10.88 -2.05 1.94
N THR A 28 -11.60 -3.00 2.50
CA THR A 28 -11.61 -3.35 3.92
C THR A 28 -10.30 -4.03 4.31
N GLU A 29 -10.05 -4.20 5.60
CA GLU A 29 -8.87 -4.92 6.08
C GLU A 29 -8.94 -6.40 5.69
N GLU A 30 -10.13 -6.99 5.65
CA GLU A 30 -10.39 -8.37 5.24
C GLU A 30 -10.15 -8.59 3.74
N GLU A 31 -10.50 -7.61 2.90
CA GLU A 31 -10.17 -7.65 1.46
C GLU A 31 -8.66 -7.49 1.25
N LEU A 32 -7.99 -6.60 1.99
CA LEU A 32 -6.54 -6.44 1.90
C LEU A 32 -5.77 -7.66 2.41
N SER A 33 -6.24 -8.30 3.49
CA SER A 33 -5.70 -9.55 4.01
C SER A 33 -5.72 -10.65 2.96
N ARG A 34 -6.84 -10.79 2.24
CA ARG A 34 -6.96 -11.72 1.10
C ARG A 34 -6.07 -11.32 -0.07
N LEU A 35 -6.04 -10.04 -0.42
CA LEU A 35 -5.25 -9.52 -1.54
C LEU A 35 -3.74 -9.73 -1.34
N TRP A 36 -3.27 -9.59 -0.11
CA TRP A 36 -1.85 -9.74 0.25
C TRP A 36 -1.49 -11.13 0.73
N ASN A 37 -2.47 -12.03 0.89
CA ASN A 37 -2.30 -13.34 1.50
C ASN A 37 -1.61 -13.27 2.89
N LEU A 38 -2.13 -12.39 3.75
CA LEU A 38 -1.61 -12.16 5.10
C LEU A 38 -2.70 -12.40 6.14
N ASP A 39 -2.31 -12.81 7.35
CA ASP A 39 -3.23 -12.81 8.48
C ASP A 39 -3.71 -11.38 8.81
N ILE A 40 -4.88 -11.29 9.45
CA ILE A 40 -5.53 -10.01 9.71
C ILE A 40 -4.71 -9.11 10.65
N TYR A 41 -3.92 -9.67 11.57
CA TYR A 41 -3.09 -8.89 12.49
C TYR A 41 -1.90 -8.24 11.77
N LYS A 42 -1.19 -9.00 10.92
CA LYS A 42 -0.14 -8.46 10.05
C LYS A 42 -0.71 -7.45 9.07
N THR A 43 -1.90 -7.71 8.52
CA THR A 43 -2.60 -6.78 7.63
C THR A 43 -2.86 -5.44 8.32
N LYS A 44 -3.39 -5.44 9.55
CA LYS A 44 -3.61 -4.23 10.35
C LYS A 44 -2.32 -3.44 10.58
N SER A 45 -1.24 -4.14 10.92
CA SER A 45 0.08 -3.52 11.11
C SER A 45 0.59 -2.86 9.82
N LEU A 46 0.46 -3.56 8.69
CA LEU A 46 0.89 -3.07 7.38
C LEU A 46 0.03 -1.89 6.90
N VAL A 47 -1.29 -1.96 7.06
CA VAL A 47 -2.21 -0.84 6.78
C VAL A 47 -1.81 0.39 7.58
N ARG A 48 -1.50 0.23 8.87
CA ARG A 48 -1.04 1.34 9.72
C ARG A 48 0.26 1.94 9.20
N LYS A 49 1.23 1.13 8.77
CA LYS A 49 2.50 1.58 8.18
C LYS A 49 2.26 2.34 6.88
N LEU A 50 1.54 1.75 5.92
CA LEU A 50 1.18 2.37 4.63
C LEU A 50 0.44 3.69 4.82
N ARG A 51 -0.45 3.79 5.82
CA ARG A 51 -1.18 5.02 6.13
C ARG A 51 -0.27 6.08 6.74
N LYS A 52 0.60 5.71 7.69
CA LYS A 52 1.57 6.63 8.30
C LYS A 52 2.56 7.18 7.26
N SER A 53 2.96 6.36 6.29
CA SER A 53 3.84 6.76 5.19
C SER A 53 3.13 7.47 4.04
N GLY A 54 1.80 7.68 4.12
CA GLY A 54 1.04 8.43 3.11
C GLY A 54 0.71 7.68 1.82
N PHE A 55 1.03 6.38 1.70
CA PHE A 55 0.71 5.57 0.52
C PHE A 55 -0.80 5.34 0.36
N ILE A 56 -1.49 5.10 1.48
CA ILE A 56 -2.94 4.87 1.51
C ILE A 56 -3.63 5.84 2.45
N ARG A 57 -4.91 6.08 2.18
CA ARG A 57 -5.81 6.84 3.07
C ARG A 57 -7.04 6.02 3.45
N ARG A 58 -7.59 6.32 4.62
CA ARG A 58 -8.88 5.79 5.07
C ARG A 58 -10.00 6.69 4.56
N THR A 59 -11.04 6.08 4.02
CA THR A 59 -12.27 6.74 3.57
C THR A 59 -13.23 6.93 4.76
N ARG A 60 -14.28 7.74 4.58
CA ARG A 60 -15.31 7.94 5.63
C ARG A 60 -15.99 6.64 6.04
N GLY A 61 -16.20 5.71 5.12
CA GLY A 61 -16.76 4.38 5.39
C GLY A 61 -15.78 3.36 5.97
N GLY A 62 -14.60 3.81 6.44
CA GLY A 62 -13.62 2.94 7.10
C GLY A 62 -12.74 2.11 6.17
N ARG A 63 -12.99 2.12 4.85
CA ARG A 63 -12.21 1.42 3.81
C ARG A 63 -10.94 2.18 3.44
N TYR A 64 -9.97 1.53 2.80
CA TYR A 64 -8.66 2.06 2.46
C TYR A 64 -8.46 2.10 0.94
N LYS A 65 -7.80 3.13 0.44
CA LYS A 65 -7.38 3.22 -0.97
C LYS A 65 -6.09 4.01 -1.12
N LEU A 66 -5.44 3.87 -2.27
CA LEU A 66 -4.25 4.66 -2.60
C LEU A 66 -4.52 6.16 -2.52
N THR A 67 -3.51 6.89 -2.06
CA THR A 67 -3.43 8.34 -2.25
C THR A 67 -2.88 8.63 -3.63
N TYR A 68 -3.07 9.87 -4.11
CA TYR A 68 -2.47 10.31 -5.37
C TYR A 68 -0.93 10.20 -5.35
N ALA A 69 -0.32 10.58 -4.22
CA ALA A 69 1.12 10.42 -4.01
C ALA A 69 1.56 8.95 -4.08
N GLY A 70 0.82 8.04 -3.41
CA GLY A 70 1.08 6.60 -3.46
C GLY A 70 1.00 6.04 -4.88
N THR A 71 0.00 6.46 -5.66
CA THR A 71 -0.13 6.11 -7.08
C THR A 71 1.08 6.56 -7.90
N ILE A 72 1.55 7.81 -7.74
CA ILE A 72 2.73 8.31 -8.45
C ILE A 72 3.97 7.47 -8.10
N LEU A 73 4.20 7.21 -6.80
CA LEU A 73 5.36 6.45 -6.33
C LEU A 73 5.38 5.01 -6.88
N VAL A 74 4.24 4.32 -6.85
CA VAL A 74 4.08 2.97 -7.42
C VAL A 74 4.43 2.99 -8.92
N ARG A 75 3.92 3.98 -9.67
CA ARG A 75 4.15 4.08 -11.11
C ARG A 75 5.60 4.40 -11.46
N ILE A 76 6.24 5.31 -10.72
CA ILE A 76 7.67 5.61 -10.89
C ILE A 76 8.49 4.35 -10.62
N TYR A 77 8.21 3.66 -9.51
CA TYR A 77 8.93 2.44 -9.16
C TYR A 77 8.81 1.35 -10.23
N ARG A 78 7.59 1.11 -10.74
CA ARG A 78 7.33 0.16 -11.83
C ARG A 78 8.06 0.52 -13.13
N LYS A 79 8.29 1.81 -13.40
CA LYS A 79 8.98 2.30 -14.59
C LYS A 79 10.51 2.20 -14.47
N VAL A 80 11.07 2.33 -13.27
CA VAL A 80 12.53 2.30 -13.05
C VAL A 80 13.05 0.87 -12.88
N ARG A 81 12.26 -0.03 -12.30
CA ARG A 81 12.64 -1.43 -12.03
C ARG A 81 12.24 -2.42 -13.13
N ARG A 82 11.57 -1.96 -14.19
CA ARG A 82 11.30 -2.71 -15.43
C ARG A 82 12.13 -2.13 -16.55
#